data_AF-A2TEV9-F1
#
_entry.id   AF-A2TEV9-F1
#
_cell.length_a   1.000
_cell.length_b   1.000
_cell.length_c   1.000
_cell.angle_alpha   90.00
_cell.angle_beta   90.00
_cell.angle_gamma   90.00
#
_symmetry.space_group_name_H-M   'P 1'
#
loop_
_entity.id
_entity.type
_entity.pdbx_description
1 polymer ?
#
loop_
_entity_poly.entity_id
_entity_poly.type
_entity_poly.pdbx_seq_one_letter_code
_entity_poly.pdbx_strand_id
1 'polypeptide(L)' 'MIRQNSDVRAAIKASGLKQYEVATLMNVSASYLSQLLLQPLSEGHKKRIMAAIKQGESLKGEQE' A
#
# COMPACT_ATOMS: atom_id res chain seq x y z
N MET A 1 8.96 18.49 7.90
CA MET A 1 7.67 17.86 7.57
C MET A 1 7.75 16.40 7.99
N ILE A 2 7.02 15.97 9.01
CA ILE A 2 7.04 14.58 9.47
C ILE A 2 6.45 13.73 8.33
N ARG A 3 7.28 12.87 7.73
CA ARG A 3 6.82 11.90 6.72
C ARG A 3 5.95 10.86 7.44
N GLN A 4 4.67 11.17 7.63
CA GLN A 4 3.73 10.22 8.22
C GLN A 4 3.65 8.96 7.34
N ASN A 5 3.60 7.80 7.98
CA ASN A 5 3.54 6.48 7.34
C ASN A 5 4.68 6.18 6.36
N SER A 6 5.90 6.66 6.68
CA SER A 6 7.11 6.36 5.92
C SER A 6 7.30 4.87 5.66
N ASP A 7 6.99 4.04 6.66
CA ASP A 7 7.20 2.58 6.60
C ASP A 7 6.29 1.91 5.57
N VAL A 8 5.01 2.32 5.54
CA VAL A 8 4.04 1.81 4.58
C VAL A 8 4.39 2.25 3.16
N ARG A 9 4.80 3.52 2.98
CA ARG A 9 5.25 4.02 1.69
C ARG A 9 6.53 3.32 1.21
N ALA A 10 7.45 3.05 2.14
CA ALA A 10 8.66 2.29 1.87
C ALA A 10 8.33 0.85 1.47
N ALA A 11 7.38 0.19 2.16
CA ALA A 11 6.94 -1.16 1.84
C ALA A 11 6.31 -1.24 0.43
N ILE A 12 5.44 -0.29 0.06
CA ILE A 12 4.88 -0.21 -1.31
C ILE A 12 6.00 -0.05 -2.35
N LYS A 13 7.02 0.75 -2.05
CA LYS A 13 8.14 0.94 -2.97
C LYS A 13 9.04 -0.30 -3.06
N ALA A 14 9.29 -0.96 -1.93
CA ALA A 14 10.14 -2.14 -1.83
C ALA A 14 9.52 -3.35 -2.53
N SER A 15 8.19 -3.48 -2.50
CA SER A 15 7.46 -4.51 -3.24
C SER A 15 7.48 -4.33 -4.75
N GLY A 16 7.97 -3.20 -5.24
CA GLY A 16 7.91 -2.83 -6.65
C GLY A 16 6.49 -2.57 -7.15
N LEU A 17 5.49 -2.47 -6.26
CA LEU A 17 4.12 -2.13 -6.62
C LEU A 17 3.93 -0.62 -6.70
N LYS A 18 3.08 -0.19 -7.62
CA LYS A 18 2.61 1.18 -7.68
C LYS A 18 1.45 1.35 -6.70
N GLN A 19 1.30 2.57 -6.19
CA GLN A 19 0.28 2.87 -5.20
C GLN A 19 -1.15 2.60 -5.71
N TYR A 20 -1.42 2.77 -7.01
CA TYR A 20 -2.72 2.40 -7.59
C TYR A 20 -2.97 0.89 -7.59
N GLU A 21 -1.93 0.05 -7.73
CA GLU A 21 -2.06 -1.41 -7.73
C GLU A 21 -2.48 -1.87 -6.33
N VAL A 22 -1.85 -1.30 -5.30
CA VAL A 22 -2.22 -1.54 -3.91
C VAL A 22 -3.66 -1.08 -3.64
N ALA A 23 -4.08 0.06 -4.18
CA ALA A 23 -5.46 0.54 -4.06
C ALA A 23 -6.47 -0.43 -4.71
N THR A 24 -6.15 -0.95 -5.90
CA THR A 24 -6.97 -1.97 -6.59
C THR A 24 -7.10 -3.24 -5.75
N LEU A 25 -5.99 -3.74 -5.17
CA LEU A 25 -6.01 -4.94 -4.30
C LEU A 25 -6.80 -4.71 -3.01
N MET A 26 -6.86 -3.48 -2.53
CA MET A 26 -7.69 -3.09 -1.39
C MET A 26 -9.16 -2.82 -1.75
N ASN A 27 -9.52 -2.89 -3.03
CA ASN A 27 -10.82 -2.49 -3.59
C ASN A 27 -11.23 -1.06 -3.19
N VAL A 28 -10.29 -0.12 -3.28
CA VAL A 28 -10.49 1.31 -3.03
C VAL A 28 -9.94 2.15 -4.17
N SER A 29 -10.32 3.42 -4.25
CA SER A 29 -9.75 4.33 -5.24
C SER A 29 -8.31 4.72 -4.89
N ALA A 30 -7.48 4.97 -5.90
CA ALA A 30 -6.12 5.44 -5.72
C ALA A 30 -6.06 6.79 -4.98
N SER A 31 -7.06 7.65 -5.18
CA SER A 31 -7.20 8.92 -4.46
C SER A 31 -7.50 8.70 -2.98
N TYR A 32 -8.37 7.74 -2.64
CA TYR A 32 -8.66 7.39 -1.25
C TYR A 32 -7.39 6.87 -0.55
N LEU A 33 -6.66 5.95 -1.18
CA LEU A 33 -5.40 5.46 -0.60
C LEU A 33 -4.37 6.59 -0.45
N SER A 34 -4.29 7.52 -1.40
CA SER A 34 -3.40 8.68 -1.30
C SER A 34 -3.74 9.58 -0.13
N GLN A 35 -5.02 9.89 0.08
CA GLN A 35 -5.48 10.66 1.23
C GLN A 35 -5.23 9.90 2.53
N LEU A 36 -5.50 8.59 2.55
CA LEU A 36 -5.28 7.73 3.70
C LEU A 36 -3.81 7.71 4.14
N LEU A 37 -2.87 7.66 3.18
CA LEU A 37 -1.43 7.71 3.46
C LEU A 37 -0.91 9.08 3.93
N LEU A 38 -1.71 10.14 3.81
CA LEU A 38 -1.39 11.48 4.31
C LEU A 38 -1.87 11.71 5.76
N GLN A 39 -2.70 10.81 6.29
CA GLN A 39 -3.24 10.86 7.65
C GLN A 39 -2.55 9.81 8.54
N PRO A 40 -2.60 9.95 9.88
CA PRO A 40 -2.15 8.88 10.78
C PRO A 40 -2.92 7.58 10.52
N LEU A 41 -2.22 6.52 10.11
CA LEU A 41 -2.86 5.23 9.87
C LEU A 41 -3.10 4.51 11.20
N SER A 42 -4.34 4.08 11.42
CA SER A 42 -4.65 3.08 12.45
C SER A 42 -3.95 1.76 12.12
N GLU A 43 -3.76 0.91 13.14
CA GLU A 43 -3.21 -0.43 12.93
C GLU A 43 -4.01 -1.26 11.92
N GLY A 44 -5.34 -1.14 11.94
CA GLY A 44 -6.22 -1.82 10.98
C GLY A 44 -5.94 -1.39 9.54
N HIS A 45 -5.74 -0.10 9.29
CA HIS A 45 -5.37 0.40 7.97
C HIS A 45 -4.00 -0.12 7.54
N LYS A 46 -3.00 -0.09 8.44
CA LYS A 46 -1.66 -0.63 8.15
C LYS A 46 -1.72 -2.11 7.78
N LYS A 47 -2.44 -2.93 8.55
CA LYS A 47 -2.60 -4.37 8.27
C LYS A 47 -3.22 -4.63 6.91
N ARG A 48 -4.29 -3.89 6.56
CA ARG A 48 -4.93 -4.02 5.24
C ARG A 48 -3.99 -3.64 4.08
N ILE A 49 -3.24 -2.55 4.22
CA ILE A 49 -2.29 -2.11 3.20
C ILE A 49 -1.15 -3.12 3.05
N MET A 50 -0.57 -3.60 4.16
CA MET A 50 0.50 -4.60 4.12
C MET A 50 0.02 -5.94 3.54
N ALA A 51 -1.22 -6.36 3.83
CA ALA A 51 -1.81 -7.55 3.22
C ALA A 51 -1.98 -7.39 1.70
N ALA A 52 -2.45 -6.23 1.24
CA ALA A 52 -2.56 -5.93 -0.18
C ALA A 52 -1.18 -5.88 -0.87
N ILE A 53 -0.16 -5.32 -0.22
CA ILE A 53 1.21 -5.34 -0.74
C ILE A 53 1.68 -6.78 -0.92
N LYS A 54 1.56 -7.61 0.12
CA LYS A 54 1.99 -9.02 0.07
C LYS A 54 1.25 -9.81 -1.02
N GLN A 55 -0.05 -9.56 -1.19
CA GLN A 55 -0.83 -10.17 -2.27
C GLN A 55 -0.32 -9.75 -3.65
N GLY A 56 0.00 -8.47 -3.84
CA GLY A 56 0.54 -7.96 -5.10
C GLY A 56 1.95 -8.48 -5.41
N GLU A 57 2.78 -8.69 -4.39
CA GLU A 57 4.10 -9.34 -4.52
C GLU A 57 3.96 -10.78 -5.03
N SER A 58 3.04 -11.56 -4.45
CA SER A 58 2.78 -12.94 -4.92
C SER A 58 2.31 -12.97 -6.37
N LEU A 59 1.39 -12.08 -6.75
CA LEU A 59 0.88 -12.01 -8.13
C LEU A 59 1.94 -11.56 -9.15
N LYS A 60 2.89 -10.70 -8.75
CA LYS A 60 4.03 -10.33 -9.60
C LYS A 60 5.05 -11.45 -9.75
N GLY A 61 5.30 -12.22 -8.70
CA GLY A 61 6.22 -13.36 -8.74
C GLY A 61 5.74 -14.51 -9.62
N GLU A 62 4.45 -14.57 -9.96
CA GLU A 62 3.90 -15.54 -10.92
C GLU A 62 4.02 -15.09 -12.40
N GLN A 63 4.52 -13.87 -12.66
CA GLN A 63 4.76 -13.35 -14.02
C GLN A 63 6.23 -13.43 -14.48
N GLU A 64 7.13 -14.00 -13.66
CA GLU A 64 8.51 -14.38 -14.01
C GLU A 64 8.65 -15.89 -14.20
#